data_AF-A0A4Q3ULN3-F1
#
_entry.id   AF-A0A4Q3ULN3-F1
#
_cell.length_a   1.000
_cell.length_b   1.000
_cell.length_c   1.000
_cell.angle_alpha   90.00
_cell.angle_beta   90.00
_cell.angle_gamma   90.00
#
_symmetry.space_group_name_H-M   'P 1'
#
loop_
_entity.id
_entity.type
_entity.pdbx_description
1 polymer ?
#
loop_
_entity_poly.entity_id
_entity_poly.type
_entity_poly.pdbx_seq_one_letter_code
_entity_poly.pdbx_strand_id
1 'polypeptide(L)'
;MMHKFSEAMGETSALWDDSPGLNYATDRPGWEGVSGLIVKYASLLYPEFEEPKFVPPQEEVHGLPATQEAAKEGGPFRAIAIPRMWIPGRFEAIHAVDWVEGGTMPIGSVGHLNAAIDQVCALWGKDRASFRDMPTDQPDADAPLDEAALHGLAVYSRLAEDARERRLPLILDF
;
A
#
# COMPACT_ATOMS: atom_id res chain seq x y z
N MET A 1 14.62 19.45 -12.25
CA MET A 1 13.99 18.26 -11.65
C MET A 1 12.51 18.11 -12.04
N MET A 2 11.74 19.21 -12.20
CA MET A 2 10.35 19.19 -12.69
C MET A 2 10.14 18.60 -14.10
N HIS A 3 11.11 18.75 -15.02
CA HIS A 3 10.94 18.31 -16.42
C HIS A 3 10.84 16.77 -16.58
N LYS A 4 11.55 16.01 -15.74
CA LYS A 4 11.52 14.54 -15.77
C LYS A 4 10.25 13.95 -15.16
N PHE A 5 9.64 14.66 -14.21
CA PHE A 5 8.37 14.25 -13.62
C PHE A 5 7.25 14.35 -14.66
N SER A 6 7.21 15.42 -15.46
CA SER A 6 6.20 15.55 -16.54
C SER A 6 6.35 14.51 -17.65
N GLU A 7 7.59 14.11 -18.02
CA GLU A 7 7.81 13.10 -19.06
C GLU A 7 7.41 11.68 -18.62
N ALA A 8 7.59 11.33 -17.34
CA ALA A 8 7.13 10.05 -16.79
C ALA A 8 5.60 9.95 -16.70
N MET A 9 4.88 11.08 -16.78
CA MET A 9 3.45 11.18 -16.50
C MET A 9 2.55 11.24 -17.74
N GLY A 10 3.12 11.28 -18.96
CA GLY A 10 2.34 11.39 -20.21
C GLY A 10 1.63 12.75 -20.35
N GLU A 11 1.10 13.05 -21.55
CA GLU A 11 0.46 14.34 -21.86
C GLU A 11 -0.51 14.81 -20.76
N THR A 12 -0.34 16.09 -20.36
CA THR A 12 -1.01 16.84 -19.29
C THR A 12 -2.51 17.06 -19.51
N SER A 13 -3.26 16.01 -19.81
CA SER A 13 -4.68 15.94 -19.47
C SER A 13 -4.79 15.55 -17.99
N ALA A 14 -5.56 16.32 -17.21
CA ALA A 14 -5.59 16.32 -15.75
C ALA A 14 -5.31 14.95 -15.10
N LEU A 15 -4.18 14.87 -14.39
CA LEU A 15 -3.67 13.62 -13.82
C LEU A 15 -4.60 13.02 -12.76
N TRP A 16 -5.35 13.89 -12.10
CA TRP A 16 -6.42 13.57 -11.17
C TRP A 16 -7.53 14.60 -11.30
N ASP A 17 -8.72 14.25 -10.83
CA ASP A 17 -9.87 15.17 -10.80
C ASP A 17 -9.67 16.18 -9.66
N ASP A 18 -9.52 17.46 -10.00
CA ASP A 18 -9.35 18.59 -9.08
C ASP A 18 -10.64 19.39 -8.88
N SER A 19 -11.79 18.82 -9.27
CA SER A 19 -13.09 19.46 -9.09
C SER A 19 -13.35 19.80 -7.61
N PRO A 20 -13.87 21.01 -7.31
CA PRO A 20 -14.20 21.40 -5.94
C PRO A 20 -15.13 20.39 -5.26
N GLY A 21 -14.81 20.01 -4.02
CA GLY A 21 -15.62 19.11 -3.20
C GLY A 21 -15.28 17.62 -3.31
N LEU A 22 -14.28 17.24 -4.11
CA LEU A 22 -13.74 15.89 -4.12
C LEU A 22 -12.72 15.70 -2.99
N ASN A 23 -12.99 14.75 -2.10
CA ASN A 23 -12.02 14.29 -1.10
C ASN A 23 -11.20 13.13 -1.66
N TYR A 24 -9.90 13.10 -1.34
CA TYR A 24 -9.00 11.98 -1.65
C TYR A 24 -9.50 10.67 -1.04
N ALA A 25 -9.06 9.53 -1.60
CA ALA A 25 -9.40 8.22 -1.04
C ALA A 25 -8.61 8.01 0.25
N THR A 26 -9.32 7.80 1.36
CA THR A 26 -8.71 7.60 2.69
C THR A 26 -9.60 6.73 3.56
N ASP A 27 -8.97 5.92 4.40
CA ASP A 27 -9.56 5.11 5.46
C ASP A 27 -8.46 4.81 6.49
N ARG A 28 -8.84 4.22 7.63
CA ARG A 28 -7.94 3.92 8.75
C ARG A 28 -7.72 2.40 8.87
N PRO A 29 -6.69 1.85 8.21
CA PRO A 29 -6.33 0.45 8.43
C PRO A 29 -5.80 0.18 9.85
N GLY A 30 -5.46 1.23 10.62
CA GLY A 30 -4.67 1.08 11.84
C GLY A 30 -3.24 0.64 11.53
N TRP A 31 -2.35 0.78 12.51
CA TRP A 31 -0.96 0.35 12.33
C TRP A 31 -0.85 -1.17 12.19
N GLU A 32 -1.75 -1.89 12.84
CA GLU A 32 -1.83 -3.34 12.87
C GLU A 32 -2.18 -3.90 11.48
N GLY A 33 -3.16 -3.31 10.80
CA GLY A 33 -3.57 -3.74 9.45
C GLY A 33 -2.46 -3.53 8.43
N VAL A 34 -1.80 -2.36 8.45
CA VAL A 34 -0.68 -2.07 7.54
C VAL A 34 0.51 -2.99 7.83
N SER A 35 0.91 -3.09 9.10
CA SER A 35 2.05 -3.90 9.52
C SER A 35 1.81 -5.38 9.23
N GLY A 36 0.60 -5.88 9.53
CA GLY A 36 0.18 -7.24 9.23
C GLY A 36 0.26 -7.56 7.75
N LEU A 37 -0.27 -6.68 6.88
CA LEU A 37 -0.20 -6.88 5.43
C LEU A 37 1.25 -6.94 4.92
N ILE A 38 2.12 -6.04 5.38
CA ILE A 38 3.52 -6.02 4.99
C ILE A 38 4.22 -7.32 5.38
N VAL A 39 4.06 -7.74 6.64
CA VAL A 39 4.67 -8.97 7.15
C VAL A 39 4.13 -10.19 6.40
N LYS A 40 2.81 -10.29 6.22
CA LYS A 40 2.21 -11.42 5.53
C LYS A 40 2.66 -11.53 4.08
N TYR A 41 2.72 -10.40 3.37
CA TYR A 41 3.17 -10.39 1.99
C TYR A 41 4.64 -10.83 1.88
N ALA A 42 5.50 -10.36 2.77
CA ALA A 42 6.89 -10.80 2.82
C ALA A 42 7.01 -12.31 3.09
N SER A 43 6.26 -12.84 4.05
CA SER A 43 6.24 -14.29 4.36
C SER A 43 5.72 -15.15 3.21
N LEU A 44 4.76 -14.65 2.43
CA LEU A 44 4.28 -15.34 1.23
C LEU A 44 5.32 -15.35 0.09
N LEU A 45 6.14 -14.31 -0.02
CA LEU A 45 7.22 -14.23 -1.02
C LEU A 45 8.41 -15.11 -0.65
N TYR A 46 8.74 -15.20 0.65
CA TYR A 46 9.91 -15.90 1.16
C TYR A 46 9.53 -16.87 2.29
N PRO A 47 8.88 -18.00 1.97
CA PRO A 47 8.37 -18.96 2.95
C PRO A 47 9.47 -19.73 3.71
N GLU A 48 10.75 -19.58 3.33
CA GLU A 48 11.89 -20.13 4.05
C GLU A 48 12.18 -19.44 5.39
N PHE A 49 11.66 -18.22 5.59
CA PHE A 49 11.76 -17.51 6.86
C PHE A 49 10.54 -17.81 7.75
N GLU A 50 10.75 -17.83 9.06
CA GLU A 50 9.68 -18.06 10.03
C GLU A 50 8.64 -16.94 9.99
N GLU A 51 7.38 -17.29 9.73
CA GLU A 51 6.24 -16.36 9.78
C GLU A 51 5.85 -16.08 11.24
N PRO A 52 5.82 -14.81 11.69
CA PRO A 52 5.35 -14.46 13.01
C PRO A 52 3.87 -14.86 13.23
N LYS A 53 3.52 -15.32 14.43
CA LYS A 53 2.13 -15.65 14.77
C LYS A 53 1.22 -14.42 14.93
N PHE A 54 1.80 -13.31 15.37
CA PHE A 54 1.14 -12.03 15.64
C PHE A 54 1.87 -10.92 14.90
N VAL A 55 1.20 -9.79 14.72
CA VAL A 55 1.82 -8.60 14.14
C VAL A 55 2.93 -8.10 15.07
N PRO A 56 4.19 -8.01 14.61
CA PRO A 56 5.27 -7.41 15.40
C PRO A 56 5.02 -5.91 15.64
N PRO A 57 5.70 -5.30 16.64
CA PRO A 57 5.73 -3.85 16.77
C PRO A 57 6.14 -3.17 15.46
N GLN A 58 5.53 -2.04 15.14
CA GLN A 58 5.69 -1.34 13.87
C GLN A 58 7.18 -1.05 13.55
N GLU A 59 7.93 -0.66 14.56
CA GLU A 59 9.36 -0.36 14.48
C GLU A 59 10.22 -1.59 14.12
N GLU A 60 9.70 -2.81 14.31
CA GLU A 60 10.39 -4.07 14.03
C GLU A 60 10.00 -4.67 12.66
N VAL A 61 8.87 -4.27 12.07
CA VAL A 61 8.32 -4.84 10.82
C VAL A 61 9.37 -4.86 9.69
N HIS A 62 10.07 -3.75 9.50
CA HIS A 62 11.10 -3.62 8.46
C HIS A 62 12.44 -4.29 8.82
N GLY A 63 12.59 -4.75 10.06
CA GLY A 63 13.75 -5.49 10.55
C GLY A 63 13.66 -7.00 10.35
N LEU A 64 12.47 -7.54 10.03
CA LEU A 64 12.29 -8.97 9.84
C LEU A 64 13.04 -9.48 8.60
N PRO A 65 13.62 -10.71 8.64
CA PRO A 65 14.36 -11.28 7.52
C PRO A 65 13.58 -11.30 6.20
N ALA A 66 12.33 -11.80 6.20
CA ALA A 66 11.49 -11.85 5.01
C ALA A 66 11.20 -10.44 4.46
N THR A 67 10.88 -9.49 5.33
CA THR A 67 10.62 -8.10 4.95
C THR A 67 11.85 -7.44 4.33
N GLN A 68 13.02 -7.68 4.91
CA GLN A 68 14.27 -7.16 4.38
C GLN A 68 14.61 -7.76 3.02
N GLU A 69 14.38 -9.06 2.83
CA GLU A 69 14.62 -9.71 1.54
C GLU A 69 13.67 -9.16 0.47
N ALA A 70 12.37 -9.09 0.78
CA ALA A 70 11.35 -8.53 -0.11
C ALA A 70 11.59 -7.06 -0.47
N ALA A 71 12.23 -6.28 0.40
CA ALA A 71 12.58 -4.88 0.13
C ALA A 71 13.80 -4.71 -0.78
N LYS A 72 14.71 -5.69 -0.83
CA LYS A 72 15.91 -5.66 -1.69
C LYS A 72 15.54 -5.83 -3.15
N GLU A 73 14.62 -6.76 -3.42
CA GLU A 73 14.09 -6.94 -4.76
C GLU A 73 13.20 -5.74 -5.11
N GLY A 74 13.53 -5.06 -6.21
CA GLY A 74 12.56 -4.14 -6.81
C GLY A 74 11.29 -4.92 -7.14
N GLY A 75 10.11 -4.30 -6.99
CA GLY A 75 8.87 -4.98 -7.36
C GLY A 75 7.65 -4.57 -6.54
N PRO A 76 6.55 -5.32 -6.69
CA PRO A 76 5.24 -4.90 -6.19
C PRO A 76 5.17 -4.83 -4.66
N PHE A 77 5.96 -5.62 -3.92
CA PHE A 77 6.09 -5.51 -2.46
C PHE A 77 6.32 -4.07 -1.99
N ARG A 78 7.24 -3.38 -2.67
CA ARG A 78 7.62 -2.01 -2.33
C ARG A 78 6.47 -1.02 -2.54
N ALA A 79 5.52 -1.31 -3.42
CA ALA A 79 4.37 -0.45 -3.66
C ALA A 79 3.41 -0.41 -2.47
N ILE A 80 3.39 -1.44 -1.62
CA ILE A 80 2.62 -1.47 -0.36
C ILE A 80 3.49 -0.95 0.79
N ALA A 81 4.73 -1.42 0.90
CA ALA A 81 5.53 -1.28 2.11
C ALA A 81 6.22 0.08 2.31
N ILE A 82 6.35 0.91 1.28
CA ILE A 82 7.19 2.13 1.34
C ILE A 82 6.39 3.42 1.17
N PRO A 83 5.51 3.60 0.16
CA PRO A 83 4.83 4.87 -0.04
C PRO A 83 3.93 5.26 1.12
N ARG A 84 3.82 6.57 1.37
CA ARG A 84 2.81 7.16 2.27
C ARG A 84 1.66 7.81 1.49
N MET A 85 1.85 8.01 0.20
CA MET A 85 0.86 8.55 -0.72
C MET A 85 0.99 7.84 -2.06
N TRP A 86 -0.14 7.57 -2.70
CA TRP A 86 -0.20 7.04 -4.06
C TRP A 86 -0.96 8.01 -4.94
N ILE A 87 -0.39 8.33 -6.10
CA ILE A 87 -1.03 9.21 -7.08
C ILE A 87 -1.53 8.39 -8.28
N PRO A 88 -2.56 8.87 -9.00
CA PRO A 88 -2.98 8.23 -10.24
C PRO A 88 -1.81 8.11 -11.23
N GLY A 89 -1.70 6.95 -11.86
CA GLY A 89 -0.58 6.62 -12.74
C GLY A 89 -0.24 5.13 -12.68
N ARG A 90 0.76 4.72 -13.47
CA ARG A 90 1.22 3.31 -13.58
C ARG A 90 2.74 3.16 -13.50
N PHE A 91 3.45 4.14 -12.94
CA PHE A 91 4.90 4.07 -12.81
C PHE A 91 5.30 3.17 -11.63
N GLU A 92 6.40 2.43 -11.79
CA GLU A 92 6.89 1.50 -10.77
C GLU A 92 7.77 2.17 -9.71
N ALA A 93 8.43 3.27 -10.07
CA ALA A 93 9.37 3.97 -9.21
C ALA A 93 8.66 4.58 -7.98
N ILE A 94 9.39 4.62 -6.87
CA ILE A 94 8.99 5.36 -5.68
C ILE A 94 9.78 6.65 -5.64
N HIS A 95 9.08 7.77 -5.60
CA HIS A 95 9.69 9.10 -5.59
C HIS A 95 9.65 9.69 -4.18
N ALA A 96 10.81 10.09 -3.65
CA ALA A 96 10.85 10.89 -2.45
C ALA A 96 10.61 12.36 -2.82
N VAL A 97 9.63 13.00 -2.18
CA VAL A 97 9.37 14.43 -2.32
C VAL A 97 9.53 15.14 -0.99
N ASP A 98 9.99 16.40 -1.01
CA ASP A 98 10.10 17.21 0.21
C ASP A 98 8.70 17.51 0.77
N TRP A 99 8.54 17.35 2.09
CA TRP A 99 7.30 17.64 2.79
C TRP A 99 7.33 19.01 3.46
N VAL A 100 6.17 19.67 3.56
CA VAL A 100 6.07 21.07 4.00
C VAL A 100 6.51 21.27 5.46
N GLU A 101 6.35 20.23 6.29
CA GLU A 101 6.74 20.22 7.71
C GLU A 101 8.20 19.78 7.91
N GLY A 102 8.92 19.54 6.81
CA GLY A 102 10.26 18.96 6.80
C GLY A 102 10.25 17.45 6.60
N GLY A 103 11.36 16.92 6.09
CA GLY A 103 11.51 15.51 5.74
C GLY A 103 11.08 15.18 4.32
N THR A 104 11.10 13.88 3.99
CA THR A 104 10.71 13.37 2.68
C THR A 104 9.50 12.43 2.79
N MET A 105 8.56 12.57 1.86
CA MET A 105 7.41 11.69 1.72
C MET A 105 7.61 10.79 0.49
N PRO A 106 7.64 9.45 0.66
CA PRO A 106 7.69 8.54 -0.47
C PRO A 106 6.31 8.48 -1.16
N ILE A 107 6.31 8.71 -2.47
CA ILE A 107 5.14 8.66 -3.35
C ILE A 107 5.27 7.49 -4.31
N GLY A 108 4.20 6.69 -4.40
CA GLY A 108 4.03 5.62 -5.38
C GLY A 108 2.89 5.92 -6.37
N SER A 109 2.62 4.97 -7.26
CA SER A 109 1.47 5.04 -8.17
C SER A 109 0.35 4.10 -7.75
N VAL A 110 -0.90 4.52 -7.97
CA VAL A 110 -2.09 3.68 -7.75
C VAL A 110 -2.04 2.42 -8.62
N GLY A 111 -1.51 2.50 -9.85
CA GLY A 111 -1.36 1.35 -10.74
C GLY A 111 -0.39 0.30 -10.19
N HIS A 112 0.77 0.72 -9.67
CA HIS A 112 1.72 -0.22 -9.06
C HIS A 112 1.18 -0.80 -7.75
N LEU A 113 0.44 -0.01 -6.97
CA LEU A 113 -0.27 -0.51 -5.78
C LEU A 113 -1.29 -1.60 -6.14
N ASN A 114 -2.11 -1.38 -7.17
CA ASN A 114 -3.08 -2.37 -7.64
C ASN A 114 -2.41 -3.69 -8.04
N ALA A 115 -1.29 -3.62 -8.77
CA ALA A 115 -0.53 -4.81 -9.15
C ALA A 115 0.03 -5.58 -7.94
N ALA A 116 0.47 -4.86 -6.89
CA ALA A 116 0.92 -5.46 -5.65
C ALA A 116 -0.19 -6.17 -4.88
N ILE A 117 -1.38 -5.54 -4.82
CA ILE A 117 -2.57 -6.12 -4.20
C ILE A 117 -2.99 -7.40 -4.95
N ASP A 118 -2.99 -7.38 -6.28
CA ASP A 118 -3.31 -8.55 -7.10
C ASP A 118 -2.29 -9.69 -6.85
N GLN A 119 -1.00 -9.35 -6.73
CA GLN A 119 0.04 -10.35 -6.45
C GLN A 119 -0.13 -10.98 -5.07
N VAL A 120 -0.34 -10.20 -4.01
CA VAL A 120 -0.52 -10.77 -2.66
C VAL A 120 -1.81 -11.59 -2.59
N CYS A 121 -2.89 -11.18 -3.26
CA CYS A 121 -4.11 -11.98 -3.37
C CYS A 121 -3.83 -13.33 -4.04
N ALA A 122 -3.10 -13.34 -5.15
CA ALA A 122 -2.76 -14.56 -5.86
C ALA A 122 -1.88 -15.50 -5.02
N LEU A 123 -0.86 -14.98 -4.35
CA LEU A 123 0.02 -15.75 -3.47
C LEU A 123 -0.73 -16.34 -2.28
N TRP A 124 -1.66 -15.58 -1.71
CA TRP A 124 -2.43 -16.00 -0.54
C TRP A 124 -3.70 -16.81 -0.89
N GLY A 125 -4.00 -16.99 -2.17
CA GLY A 125 -5.22 -17.66 -2.61
C GLY A 125 -6.50 -16.92 -2.20
N LYS A 126 -6.46 -15.59 -2.18
CA LYS A 126 -7.61 -14.73 -1.88
C LYS A 126 -8.20 -14.15 -3.16
N ASP A 127 -9.52 -14.03 -3.19
CA ASP A 127 -10.21 -13.30 -4.25
C ASP A 127 -10.34 -11.83 -3.84
N ARG A 128 -9.66 -10.95 -4.58
CA ARG A 128 -9.69 -9.51 -4.33
C ARG A 128 -11.11 -8.94 -4.35
N ALA A 129 -11.99 -9.48 -5.20
CA ALA A 129 -13.38 -9.02 -5.31
C ALA A 129 -14.18 -9.24 -4.01
N SER A 130 -13.78 -10.23 -3.19
CA SER A 130 -14.43 -10.53 -1.92
C SER A 130 -14.23 -9.46 -0.84
N PHE A 131 -13.23 -8.58 -1.00
CA PHE A 131 -12.92 -7.55 -0.01
C PHE A 131 -13.76 -6.29 -0.13
N ARG A 132 -14.51 -6.13 -1.23
CA ARG A 132 -15.31 -4.92 -1.49
C ARG A 132 -16.29 -4.62 -0.35
N ASP A 133 -16.91 -5.67 0.18
CA ASP A 133 -17.98 -5.57 1.17
C ASP A 133 -17.54 -6.02 2.57
N MET A 134 -16.22 -6.28 2.76
CA MET A 134 -15.70 -6.71 4.04
C MET A 134 -15.73 -5.54 5.05
N PRO A 135 -16.16 -5.79 6.31
CA PRO A 135 -16.04 -4.81 7.38
C PRO A 135 -14.59 -4.35 7.54
N THR A 136 -14.38 -3.05 7.74
CA THR A 136 -13.06 -2.44 7.92
C THR A 136 -12.84 -1.97 9.36
N ASP A 137 -13.57 -2.54 10.33
CA ASP A 137 -13.31 -2.31 11.74
C ASP A 137 -11.87 -2.73 12.08
N GLN A 138 -11.13 -1.84 12.74
CA GLN A 138 -9.71 -2.05 13.05
C GLN A 138 -9.53 -3.33 13.89
N PRO A 139 -8.56 -4.20 13.55
CA PRO A 139 -8.28 -5.40 14.34
C PRO A 139 -7.77 -5.01 15.73
N ASP A 140 -7.98 -5.90 16.71
CA ASP A 140 -7.40 -5.76 18.04
C ASP A 140 -5.85 -5.76 17.97
N ALA A 141 -5.21 -5.08 18.93
CA ALA A 141 -3.75 -4.94 18.96
C ALA A 141 -3.00 -6.28 19.05
N ASP A 142 -3.65 -7.33 19.57
CA ASP A 142 -3.14 -8.69 19.68
C ASP A 142 -3.76 -9.66 18.67
N ALA A 143 -4.39 -9.15 17.61
CA ALA A 143 -4.96 -9.97 16.56
C ALA A 143 -3.89 -10.86 15.89
N PRO A 144 -4.23 -12.11 15.52
CA PRO A 144 -3.34 -12.98 14.74
C PRO A 144 -2.89 -12.31 13.44
N LEU A 145 -1.68 -12.63 12.98
CA LEU A 145 -1.10 -12.02 11.77
C LEU A 145 -2.05 -12.11 10.57
N ASP A 146 -2.64 -13.28 10.32
CA ASP A 146 -3.56 -13.50 9.20
C ASP A 146 -4.81 -12.61 9.27
N GLU A 147 -5.32 -12.35 10.47
CA GLU A 147 -6.51 -11.51 10.67
C GLU A 147 -6.18 -10.04 10.39
N ALA A 148 -5.12 -9.53 11.00
CA ALA A 148 -4.67 -8.16 10.77
C ALA A 148 -4.27 -7.92 9.31
N ALA A 149 -3.57 -8.87 8.68
CA ALA A 149 -3.18 -8.78 7.28
C ALA A 149 -4.39 -8.83 6.33
N LEU A 150 -5.43 -9.61 6.65
CA LEU A 150 -6.66 -9.62 5.87
C LEU A 150 -7.39 -8.28 5.96
N HIS A 151 -7.46 -7.70 7.15
CA HIS A 151 -8.03 -6.36 7.33
C HIS A 151 -7.27 -5.31 6.51
N GLY A 152 -5.94 -5.27 6.63
CA GLY A 152 -5.08 -4.38 5.85
C GLY A 152 -5.30 -4.58 4.35
N LEU A 153 -5.30 -5.83 3.87
CA LEU A 153 -5.55 -6.16 2.47
C LEU A 153 -6.92 -5.66 1.99
N ALA A 154 -7.96 -5.78 2.83
CA ALA A 154 -9.30 -5.33 2.49
C ALA A 154 -9.38 -3.80 2.36
N VAL A 155 -8.80 -3.06 3.33
CA VAL A 155 -8.72 -1.59 3.29
C VAL A 155 -7.95 -1.12 2.06
N TYR A 156 -6.75 -1.66 1.82
CA TYR A 156 -5.95 -1.31 0.64
C TYR A 156 -6.68 -1.63 -0.66
N SER A 157 -7.35 -2.78 -0.75
CA SER A 157 -8.13 -3.17 -1.94
C SER A 157 -9.23 -2.16 -2.26
N ARG A 158 -10.01 -1.76 -1.25
CA ARG A 158 -11.09 -0.78 -1.39
C ARG A 158 -10.54 0.59 -1.79
N LEU A 159 -9.55 1.09 -1.06
CA LEU A 159 -8.96 2.40 -1.34
C LEU A 159 -8.29 2.48 -2.71
N ALA A 160 -7.56 1.43 -3.11
CA ALA A 160 -6.90 1.39 -4.40
C ALA A 160 -7.88 1.33 -5.57
N GLU A 161 -9.03 0.65 -5.41
CA GLU A 161 -10.12 0.68 -6.39
C GLU A 161 -10.79 2.05 -6.45
N ASP A 162 -11.16 2.63 -5.31
CA ASP A 162 -11.79 3.96 -5.25
C ASP A 162 -10.89 5.04 -5.87
N ALA A 163 -9.59 5.03 -5.54
CA ALA A 163 -8.60 5.95 -6.09
C ALA A 163 -8.44 5.77 -7.61
N ARG A 164 -8.51 4.53 -8.10
CA ARG A 164 -8.45 4.20 -9.54
C ARG A 164 -9.69 4.69 -10.28
N GLU A 165 -10.88 4.39 -9.77
CA GLU A 165 -12.16 4.75 -10.40
C GLU A 165 -12.38 6.26 -10.44
N ARG A 166 -12.08 6.93 -9.33
CA ARG A 166 -12.28 8.38 -9.18
C ARG A 166 -11.09 9.20 -9.67
N ARG A 167 -9.97 8.55 -10.03
CA ARG A 167 -8.69 9.18 -10.40
C ARG A 167 -8.25 10.18 -9.34
N LEU A 168 -8.17 9.72 -8.09
CA LEU A 168 -7.78 10.55 -6.95
C LEU A 168 -6.50 10.01 -6.30
N PRO A 169 -5.73 10.87 -5.64
CA PRO A 169 -4.70 10.39 -4.73
C PRO A 169 -5.29 9.52 -3.60
N LEU A 170 -4.47 8.59 -3.13
CA LEU A 170 -4.72 7.78 -1.95
C LEU A 170 -3.71 8.18 -0.87
N ILE A 171 -4.20 8.48 0.32
CA ILE A 171 -3.39 8.72 1.52
C ILE A 171 -4.00 7.91 2.65
N LEU A 172 -3.17 7.15 3.37
CA LEU A 172 -3.60 6.47 4.59
C LEU A 172 -3.67 7.48 5.73
N ASP A 173 -4.79 7.48 6.44
CA ASP A 173 -4.96 8.22 7.69
C ASP A 173 -4.66 7.26 8.85
N PHE A 174 -3.94 7.75 9.86
CA PHE A 174 -3.49 6.97 11.02
C PHE A 174 -3.91 7.66 12.31
#